data_AF-A0A756I8P5-F1
#
_entry.id   AF-A0A756I8P5-F1
#
_cell.length_a   1.000
_cell.length_b   1.000
_cell.length_c   1.000
_cell.angle_alpha   90.00
_cell.angle_beta   90.00
_cell.angle_gamma   90.00
#
_symmetry.space_group_name_H-M   'P 1'
#
loop_
_entity.id
_entity.type
_entity.pdbx_description
1 polymer ?
#
loop_
_entity_poly.entity_id
_entity_poly.type
_entity_poly.pdbx_seq_one_letter_code
_entity_poly.pdbx_strand_id
1 'polypeptide(L)'
;MKPQYLRVTILAILLYIFTSPGAMADYEGCEYKRQQLEHQLEYALSYNNAHRVAGLQSALRRINEYCTDKQLLTRKENKVAEKQRKVTERLRELEQVRASGRKKS
;
A
#
# COMPACT_ATOMS: atom_id res chain seq x y z
N MET A 1 28.40 -35.52 11.40
CA MET A 1 27.87 -34.60 10.37
C MET A 1 28.93 -33.55 10.07
N LYS A 2 29.31 -33.30 8.80
CA LYS A 2 30.39 -32.35 8.48
C LYS A 2 29.96 -30.92 8.87
N PRO A 3 30.84 -30.09 9.45
CA PRO A 3 30.51 -28.75 9.95
C PRO A 3 30.01 -27.79 8.86
N GLN A 4 30.32 -28.08 7.59
CA GLN A 4 29.77 -27.37 6.44
C GLN A 4 28.24 -27.53 6.33
N TYR A 5 27.68 -28.70 6.64
CA TYR A 5 26.24 -28.91 6.57
C TYR A 5 25.49 -28.12 7.64
N LEU A 6 26.08 -27.96 8.83
CA LEU A 6 25.51 -27.17 9.93
C LEU A 6 25.42 -25.67 9.56
N ARG A 7 26.43 -25.15 8.85
CA ARG A 7 26.41 -23.76 8.37
C ARG A 7 25.36 -23.55 7.28
N VAL A 8 25.25 -24.50 6.36
CA VAL A 8 24.26 -24.45 5.27
C VAL A 8 22.83 -24.56 5.80
N THR A 9 22.57 -25.40 6.80
CA THR A 9 21.24 -25.51 7.43
C THR A 9 20.87 -24.24 8.21
N ILE A 10 21.79 -23.63 8.94
CA ILE A 10 21.55 -22.36 9.64
C ILE A 10 21.23 -21.22 8.64
N LEU A 11 21.99 -21.11 7.55
CA LEU A 11 21.74 -20.13 6.49
C LEU A 11 20.38 -20.33 5.81
N ALA A 12 19.98 -21.58 5.55
CA ALA A 12 18.69 -21.90 4.97
C ALA A 12 17.51 -21.54 5.89
N ILE A 13 17.66 -21.77 7.21
CA ILE A 13 16.64 -21.41 8.21
C ILE A 13 16.50 -19.88 8.31
N LEU A 14 17.61 -19.14 8.31
CA LEU A 14 17.58 -17.67 8.35
C LEU A 14 16.90 -17.06 7.13
N LEU A 15 17.12 -17.63 5.93
CA LEU A 15 16.48 -17.18 4.70
C LEU A 15 14.96 -17.46 4.69
N TYR A 16 14.51 -18.53 5.34
CA TYR A 16 13.10 -18.90 5.42
C TYR A 16 12.26 -17.97 6.30
N ILE A 17 12.88 -17.28 7.28
CA ILE A 17 12.18 -16.33 8.17
C ILE A 17 11.72 -15.08 7.40
N PHE A 18 12.38 -14.72 6.29
CA PHE A 18 12.02 -13.56 5.48
C PHE A 18 10.84 -13.80 4.52
N THR A 19 10.43 -15.05 4.31
CA THR A 19 9.23 -15.39 3.53
C THR A 19 8.01 -15.47 4.43
N SER A 20 7.71 -14.41 5.18
CA SER A 20 6.37 -14.24 5.74
C SER A 20 5.51 -13.52 4.69
N PRO A 21 4.47 -14.16 4.13
CA PRO A 21 3.38 -13.41 3.52
C PRO A 21 2.71 -12.68 4.68
N GLY A 22 3.12 -11.43 4.91
CA GLY A 22 2.44 -10.55 5.84
C GLY A 22 0.97 -10.53 5.45
N ALA A 23 0.12 -11.11 6.29
CA ALA A 23 -1.32 -11.00 6.13
C ALA A 23 -1.64 -9.51 6.22
N MET A 24 -1.84 -8.86 5.07
CA MET A 24 -2.40 -7.52 4.99
C MET A 24 -3.89 -7.63 5.30
N ALA A 25 -4.21 -8.05 6.53
CA ALA A 25 -5.55 -8.05 7.05
C ALA A 25 -5.88 -6.58 7.37
N ASP A 26 -6.58 -5.95 6.44
CA ASP A 26 -7.45 -4.80 6.65
C ASP A 26 -6.87 -3.60 7.43
N TYR A 27 -5.57 -3.29 7.22
CA TYR A 27 -4.95 -2.04 7.65
C TYR A 27 -5.45 -0.81 6.85
N GLU A 28 -6.71 -0.77 6.47
CA GLU A 28 -7.28 0.26 5.62
C GLU A 28 -8.67 0.66 6.10
N GLY A 29 -8.73 1.73 6.88
CA GLY A 29 -9.98 2.35 7.30
C GLY A 29 -9.72 3.70 7.94
N CYS A 30 -10.77 4.51 8.07
CA CYS A 30 -10.66 5.81 8.71
C CYS A 30 -10.24 5.69 10.19
N GLU A 31 -10.83 4.73 10.91
CA GLU A 31 -10.52 4.47 12.32
C GLU A 31 -9.09 3.96 12.53
N TYR A 32 -8.62 3.03 11.70
CA TYR A 32 -7.24 2.55 11.78
C TYR A 32 -6.25 3.71 11.59
N LYS A 33 -6.48 4.56 10.58
CA LYS A 33 -5.63 5.74 10.35
C LYS A 33 -5.69 6.74 11.51
N ARG A 34 -6.87 6.93 12.13
CA ARG A 34 -7.03 7.78 13.32
C ARG A 34 -6.16 7.26 14.47
N GLN A 35 -6.27 5.97 14.81
CA GLN A 35 -5.49 5.33 15.88
C GLN A 35 -3.98 5.45 15.64
N GLN A 36 -3.51 5.26 14.40
CA GLN A 36 -2.10 5.43 14.05
C GLN A 36 -1.61 6.88 14.24
N LEU A 37 -2.43 7.87 13.91
CA LEU A 37 -2.10 9.28 14.15
C LEU A 37 -2.13 9.63 15.64
N GLU A 38 -3.05 9.08 16.42
CA GLU A 38 -3.12 9.26 17.87
C GLU A 38 -1.88 8.71 18.57
N HIS A 39 -1.45 7.50 18.20
CA HIS A 39 -0.22 6.92 18.73
C HIS A 39 1.01 7.76 18.38
N GLN A 40 1.09 8.28 17.15
CA GLN A 40 2.17 9.19 16.76
C GLN A 40 2.10 10.52 17.50
N LEU A 41 0.92 10.99 17.87
CA LEU A 41 0.72 12.22 18.63
C LEU A 41 1.22 12.05 20.07
N GLU A 42 0.87 10.94 20.71
CA GLU A 42 1.40 10.57 22.03
C GLU A 42 2.94 10.55 22.03
N TYR A 43 3.53 9.92 21.02
CA TYR A 43 4.97 9.93 20.83
C TYR A 43 5.51 11.35 20.60
N ALA A 44 4.89 12.16 19.74
CA ALA A 44 5.37 13.52 19.49
C ALA A 44 5.31 14.42 20.74
N LEU A 45 4.32 14.20 21.61
CA LEU A 45 4.17 14.89 22.90
C LEU A 45 5.29 14.48 23.87
N SER A 46 5.63 13.20 23.98
CA SER A 46 6.67 12.74 24.91
C SER A 46 8.07 13.26 24.58
N TYR A 47 8.34 13.59 23.32
CA TYR A 47 9.59 14.19 22.86
C TYR A 47 9.51 15.73 22.65
N ASN A 48 8.44 16.37 23.12
CA ASN A 48 8.22 17.82 23.04
C ASN A 48 8.40 18.42 21.63
N ASN A 49 8.01 17.67 20.59
CA ASN A 49 8.16 18.09 19.19
C ASN A 49 6.92 18.87 18.73
N ALA A 50 6.86 20.16 19.09
CA ALA A 50 5.69 21.01 18.85
C ALA A 50 5.25 21.09 17.39
N HIS A 51 6.20 21.16 16.44
CA HIS A 51 5.88 21.19 15.02
C HIS A 51 5.19 19.89 14.56
N ARG A 52 5.72 18.74 14.99
CA ARG A 52 5.12 17.44 14.67
C ARG A 52 3.74 17.29 15.31
N VAL A 53 3.58 17.72 16.56
CA VAL A 53 2.29 17.74 17.27
C VAL A 53 1.25 18.54 16.48
N ALA A 54 1.57 19.77 16.04
CA ALA A 54 0.64 20.61 15.27
C ALA A 54 0.22 19.95 13.94
N GLY A 55 1.17 19.33 13.24
CA GLY A 55 0.88 18.59 12.01
C GLY A 55 -0.05 17.40 12.24
N LEU A 56 0.20 16.62 13.30
CA LEU A 56 -0.61 15.44 13.66
C LEU A 56 -2.02 15.84 14.10
N GLN A 57 -2.18 16.89 14.90
CA GLN A 57 -3.50 17.42 15.28
C GLN A 57 -4.29 17.90 14.06
N SER A 58 -3.63 18.56 13.10
CA SER A 58 -4.25 18.97 11.85
C SER A 58 -4.68 17.77 11.01
N ALA A 59 -3.88 16.71 10.97
CA ALA A 59 -4.23 15.47 10.28
C ALA A 59 -5.42 14.75 10.93
N LEU A 60 -5.44 14.67 12.28
CA LEU A 60 -6.57 14.12 13.04
C LEU A 60 -7.87 14.86 12.76
N ARG A 61 -7.84 16.20 12.75
CA ARG A 61 -9.01 17.02 12.39
C ARG A 61 -9.54 16.65 11.00
N ARG A 62 -8.65 16.56 10.00
CA ARG A 62 -9.04 16.18 8.64
C ARG A 62 -9.62 14.78 8.54
N ILE A 63 -9.10 13.81 9.30
CA ILE A 63 -9.69 12.47 9.34
C ILE A 63 -11.10 12.53 9.93
N ASN A 64 -11.28 13.21 11.05
CA ASN A 64 -12.58 13.31 11.70
C ASN A 64 -13.63 14.05 10.85
N GLU A 65 -13.19 15.03 10.03
CA GLU A 65 -14.10 15.83 9.20
C GLU A 65 -14.41 15.19 7.84
N TYR A 66 -13.42 14.54 7.21
CA TYR A 66 -13.53 14.13 5.80
C TYR A 66 -13.41 12.63 5.58
N CYS A 67 -12.88 11.86 6.52
CA CYS A 67 -12.71 10.44 6.32
C CYS A 67 -14.02 9.71 6.62
N THR A 68 -14.58 9.08 5.59
CA THR A 68 -15.64 8.08 5.75
C THR A 68 -15.25 6.83 4.98
N ASP A 69 -15.54 5.65 5.51
CA ASP A 69 -15.19 4.39 4.83
C ASP A 69 -15.92 4.27 3.47
N LYS A 70 -17.11 4.87 3.36
CA LYS A 70 -17.82 5.00 2.08
C LYS A 70 -17.01 5.79 1.04
N GLN A 71 -16.45 6.94 1.41
CA GLN A 71 -15.58 7.70 0.50
C GLN A 71 -14.30 6.93 0.15
N LEU A 72 -13.75 6.15 1.10
CA LEU A 72 -12.60 5.30 0.84
C LEU A 72 -12.93 4.23 -0.21
N LEU A 73 -14.08 3.56 -0.07
CA LEU A 73 -14.57 2.59 -1.05
C LEU A 73 -14.77 3.22 -2.42
N THR A 74 -15.47 4.36 -2.50
CA THR A 74 -15.67 5.07 -3.77
C THR A 74 -14.35 5.47 -4.43
N ARG A 75 -13.34 5.89 -3.66
CA ARG A 75 -11.99 6.16 -4.20
C ARG A 75 -11.34 4.90 -4.77
N LYS A 76 -11.48 3.76 -4.10
CA LYS A 76 -10.96 2.47 -4.58
C LYS A 76 -11.66 2.07 -5.89
N GLU A 77 -12.99 2.15 -5.93
CA GLU A 77 -13.80 1.84 -7.12
C GLU A 77 -13.44 2.75 -8.30
N ASN A 78 -13.32 4.07 -8.08
CA ASN A 78 -12.91 5.01 -9.11
C ASN A 78 -11.51 4.68 -9.67
N LYS A 79 -10.58 4.27 -8.80
CA LYS A 79 -9.23 3.87 -9.22
C LYS A 79 -9.27 2.58 -10.05
N VAL A 80 -10.09 1.61 -9.68
CA VAL A 80 -10.32 0.40 -10.48
C VAL A 80 -10.89 0.75 -11.83
N ALA A 81 -11.94 1.59 -11.88
CA ALA A 81 -12.57 2.03 -13.12
C ALA A 81 -11.58 2.77 -14.04
N GLU A 82 -10.74 3.66 -13.49
CA GLU A 82 -9.69 4.35 -14.25
C GLU A 82 -8.70 3.36 -14.86
N LYS A 83 -8.26 2.36 -14.08
CA LYS A 83 -7.33 1.33 -14.56
C LYS A 83 -7.96 0.46 -15.63
N GLN A 84 -9.25 0.10 -15.47
CA GLN A 84 -9.98 -0.66 -16.47
C GLN A 84 -10.08 0.10 -17.80
N ARG A 85 -10.36 1.41 -17.76
CA ARG A 85 -10.36 2.27 -18.95
C ARG A 85 -9.01 2.28 -19.67
N LYS A 86 -7.92 2.42 -18.92
CA LYS A 86 -6.55 2.38 -19.47
C LYS A 86 -6.24 1.03 -20.12
N VAL A 87 -6.68 -0.08 -19.53
CA VAL A 87 -6.52 -1.41 -20.13
C VAL A 87 -7.26 -1.48 -21.48
N THR A 88 -8.52 -1.05 -21.52
CA THR A 88 -9.32 -1.04 -22.76
C THR A 88 -8.67 -0.19 -23.85
N GLU A 89 -8.18 1.00 -23.50
CA GLU A 89 -7.46 1.89 -24.43
C GLU A 89 -6.22 1.20 -25.01
N ARG A 90 -5.38 0.60 -24.15
CA ARG A 90 -4.17 -0.11 -24.59
C ARG A 90 -4.48 -1.34 -25.45
N LEU A 91 -5.57 -2.06 -25.17
CA LEU A 91 -6.00 -3.20 -25.99
C LEU A 91 -6.41 -2.74 -27.40
N ARG A 92 -7.12 -1.61 -27.50
CA ARG A 92 -7.48 -1.01 -28.80
C ARG A 92 -6.26 -0.55 -29.59
N GLU A 93 -5.31 0.12 -28.94
CA GLU A 93 -4.04 0.51 -29.57
C GLU A 93 -3.28 -0.72 -30.08
N LEU A 94 -3.20 -1.78 -29.27
CA LEU A 94 -2.55 -3.04 -29.66
C LEU A 94 -3.21 -3.67 -30.89
N GLU A 95 -4.54 -3.65 -30.98
CA GLU A 95 -5.28 -4.16 -32.14
C GLU A 95 -4.98 -3.35 -33.41
N GLN A 96 -4.94 -2.01 -33.31
CA GLN A 96 -4.60 -1.13 -34.43
C GLN A 96 -3.17 -1.38 -34.95
N VAL A 97 -2.22 -1.55 -34.03
CA VAL A 97 -0.83 -1.89 -34.38
C VAL A 97 -0.76 -3.27 -35.06
N ARG A 98 -1.49 -4.28 -34.55
CA ARG A 98 -1.55 -5.60 -35.19
C ARG A 98 -2.16 -5.56 -36.59
N ALA A 99 -3.25 -4.81 -36.77
CA ALA A 99 -3.91 -4.67 -38.07
C ALA A 99 -3.04 -3.93 -39.09
N SER A 100 -2.34 -2.87 -38.67
CA SER A 100 -1.42 -2.13 -39.54
C SER A 100 -0.14 -2.93 -39.87
N GLY A 101 0.35 -3.76 -38.94
CA GLY A 101 1.44 -4.69 -39.19
C GLY A 101 1.08 -5.79 -40.20
N ARG A 102 -0.16 -6.32 -40.16
CA ARG A 102 -0.65 -7.30 -41.16
C ARG A 102 -0.86 -6.71 -42.56
N LYS A 103 -1.12 -5.40 -42.69
CA LYS A 103 -1.32 -4.74 -43.99
C LYS A 103 -0.02 -4.40 -44.75
N LYS A 104 1.15 -4.59 -44.12
CA LYS A 104 2.48 -4.29 -44.71
C LYS A 104 3.26 -5.54 -45.13
N SER A 105 2.65 -6.72 -45.11
CA SER A 105 3.24 -8.00 -45.56
C SER A 105 2.56 -8.50 -46.82
#